data_AF-A0A936UJT4-F1
#
_entry.id   AF-A0A936UJT4-F1
#
_cell.length_a   1.000
_cell.length_b   1.000
_cell.length_c   1.000
_cell.angle_alpha   90.00
_cell.angle_beta   90.00
_cell.angle_gamma   90.00
#
_symmetry.space_group_name_H-M   'P 1'
#
loop_
_entity.id
_entity.type
_entity.pdbx_description
1 polymer ?
#
loop_
_entity_poly.entity_id
_entity_poly.type
_entity_poly.pdbx_seq_one_letter_code
_entity_poly.pdbx_strand_id
1 'polypeptide(L)'
;MNPFPVKGLVPYLGQVVPIQSLRRNADHGFTYCVHTRAADRELLVHGEVPHAVLLASIGAVAHYAVGQVVLVQGRYALHVIHRTWSFRQGTVVYGLAKPGAKMGMKTYTEEQLFQLVEADDVPPAFEGRRGALENQF
;
A
#
# COMPACT_ATOMS: atom_id res chain seq x y z
N MET A 1 11.35 -17.30 11.35
CA MET A 1 10.45 -16.16 11.09
C MET A 1 11.10 -14.93 11.70
N ASN A 2 11.29 -13.86 10.92
CA ASN A 2 11.94 -12.65 11.42
C ASN A 2 10.90 -11.76 12.14
N PRO A 3 11.18 -11.27 13.36
CA PRO A 3 10.25 -10.40 14.05
C PRO A 3 10.14 -9.04 13.34
N PHE A 4 9.00 -8.37 13.52
CA PHE A 4 8.84 -7.00 13.05
C PHE A 4 9.65 -6.03 13.92
N PRO A 5 10.21 -4.96 13.33
CA PRO A 5 11.03 -4.00 14.08
C PRO A 5 10.19 -3.22 15.09
N VAL A 6 10.71 -3.03 16.29
CA VAL A 6 10.13 -2.10 17.27
C VAL A 6 10.15 -0.68 16.68
N LYS A 7 9.11 0.10 16.97
CA LYS A 7 8.78 1.38 16.32
C LYS A 7 8.39 1.29 14.84
N GLY A 8 8.42 0.11 14.24
CA GLY A 8 7.79 -0.13 12.94
C GLY A 8 6.28 0.10 13.01
N LEU A 9 5.74 0.76 11.98
CA LEU A 9 4.31 0.97 11.79
C LEU A 9 3.68 -0.30 11.22
N VAL A 10 2.52 -0.68 11.75
CA VAL A 10 1.75 -1.85 11.33
C VAL A 10 0.25 -1.54 11.33
N PRO A 11 -0.55 -2.15 10.45
CA PRO A 11 -1.99 -2.04 10.50
C PRO A 11 -2.53 -2.94 11.62
N TYR A 12 -3.43 -2.41 12.43
CA TYR A 12 -4.12 -3.14 13.49
C TYR A 12 -5.45 -2.45 13.81
N LEU A 13 -6.55 -3.20 13.80
CA LEU A 13 -7.91 -2.70 14.05
C LEU A 13 -8.26 -1.43 13.23
N GLY A 14 -7.95 -1.47 11.93
CA GLY A 14 -8.23 -0.38 10.98
C GLY A 14 -7.33 0.85 11.13
N GLN A 15 -6.32 0.82 11.99
CA GLN A 15 -5.39 1.92 12.23
C GLN A 15 -3.96 1.50 11.89
N VAL A 16 -3.14 2.43 11.41
CA VAL A 16 -1.70 2.23 11.27
C VAL A 16 -1.01 2.76 12.53
N VAL A 17 -0.40 1.87 13.30
CA VAL A 17 0.12 2.16 14.64
C VAL A 17 1.54 1.63 14.83
N PRO A 18 2.38 2.29 15.66
CA PRO A 18 3.74 1.82 15.93
C PRO A 18 3.76 0.64 16.92
N ILE A 19 4.65 -0.32 16.64
CA ILE A 19 5.03 -1.37 17.59
C ILE A 19 5.79 -0.74 18.76
N GLN A 20 5.29 -0.94 19.98
CA GLN A 20 5.90 -0.39 21.19
C GLN A 20 6.92 -1.33 21.81
N SER A 21 6.65 -2.63 21.80
CA SER A 21 7.59 -3.65 22.27
C SER A 21 7.36 -5.00 21.59
N LEU A 22 8.37 -5.85 21.69
CA LEU A 22 8.41 -7.21 21.17
C LEU A 22 8.75 -8.16 22.31
N ARG A 23 8.04 -9.27 22.42
CA ARG A 23 8.33 -10.36 23.38
C ARG A 23 8.29 -11.71 22.68
N ARG A 24 9.06 -12.66 23.22
CA ARG A 24 8.96 -14.06 22.82
C ARG A 24 7.88 -14.74 23.68
N ASN A 25 7.02 -15.51 23.04
CA ASN A 25 5.94 -16.24 23.68
C ASN A 25 6.05 -17.73 23.31
N ALA A 26 5.75 -18.62 24.26
CA ALA A 26 5.92 -20.06 24.08
C ALA A 26 5.00 -20.64 22.99
N ASP A 27 3.75 -20.17 22.92
CA ASP A 27 2.71 -20.72 22.06
C ASP A 27 2.68 -20.04 20.68
N HIS A 28 3.02 -18.76 20.62
CA HIS A 28 2.87 -17.93 19.41
C HIS A 28 4.18 -17.46 18.79
N GLY A 29 5.32 -17.85 19.36
CA GLY A 29 6.65 -17.42 18.92
C GLY A 29 6.95 -15.98 19.32
N PHE A 30 6.36 -15.00 18.63
CA PHE A 30 6.52 -13.57 18.92
C PHE A 30 5.18 -12.86 19.15
N THR A 31 5.12 -12.05 20.20
CA THR A 31 4.00 -11.16 20.52
C THR A 31 4.47 -9.71 20.58
N TYR A 32 3.56 -8.79 20.28
CA TYR A 32 3.83 -7.36 20.14
C TYR A 32 2.89 -6.56 21.02
N CYS A 33 3.40 -5.45 21.56
CA CYS A 33 2.56 -4.42 22.14
C CYS A 33 2.30 -3.32 21.11
N VAL A 34 1.04 -2.98 20.87
CA VAL A 34 0.62 -1.88 20.00
C VAL A 34 -0.42 -1.03 20.71
N HIS A 35 -0.47 0.27 20.39
CA HIS A 35 -1.46 1.17 20.97
C HIS A 35 -2.38 1.71 19.86
N THR A 36 -3.68 1.60 20.05
CA THR A 36 -4.69 2.19 19.14
C THR A 36 -5.43 3.32 19.83
N ARG A 37 -6.20 4.11 19.07
CA ARG A 37 -7.14 5.07 19.63
C ARG A 37 -8.57 4.57 19.52
N ALA A 38 -9.34 4.70 20.59
CA ALA A 38 -10.77 4.45 20.58
C ALA A 38 -11.53 5.62 19.91
N ALA A 39 -12.84 5.44 19.68
CA ALA A 39 -13.68 6.45 19.04
C ALA A 39 -13.81 7.74 19.86
N ASP A 40 -13.75 7.62 21.18
CA ASP A 40 -13.72 8.71 22.17
C ASP A 40 -12.33 9.34 22.37
N ARG A 41 -11.33 8.91 21.57
CA ARG A 41 -9.91 9.31 21.63
C ARG A 41 -9.13 8.73 22.81
N GLU A 42 -9.67 7.79 23.56
CA GLU A 42 -8.90 7.08 24.59
C GLU A 42 -7.79 6.21 23.99
N LEU A 43 -6.68 6.08 24.73
CA LEU A 43 -5.56 5.22 24.35
C LEU A 43 -5.85 3.78 24.76
N LEU A 44 -5.95 2.88 23.78
CA LEU A 44 -6.10 1.45 24.03
C LEU A 44 -4.76 0.74 23.86
N VAL A 45 -4.33 0.02 24.90
CA VAL A 45 -3.07 -0.72 24.91
C VAL A 45 -3.36 -2.21 24.67
N HIS A 46 -2.78 -2.76 23.61
CA HIS A 46 -2.88 -4.18 23.26
C HIS A 46 -1.54 -4.84 23.52
N GLY A 47 -1.37 -5.45 24.70
CA GLY A 47 -0.06 -5.88 25.20
C GLY A 47 0.51 -7.15 24.58
N GLU A 48 -0.32 -8.02 24.01
CA GLU A 48 0.07 -9.35 23.54
C GLU A 48 -0.53 -9.70 22.18
N VAL A 49 -0.32 -8.86 21.17
CA VAL A 49 -0.79 -9.14 19.81
C VAL A 49 0.12 -10.17 19.13
N PRO A 50 -0.39 -11.33 18.67
CA PRO A 50 0.43 -12.34 18.01
C PRO A 50 0.98 -11.87 16.66
N HIS A 51 2.18 -12.33 16.29
CA HIS A 51 2.79 -12.03 14.99
C HIS A 51 1.87 -12.33 13.80
N ALA A 52 1.19 -13.48 13.84
CA ALA A 52 0.29 -13.91 12.78
C ALA A 52 -0.89 -12.93 12.56
N VAL A 53 -1.39 -12.30 13.63
CA VAL A 53 -2.49 -11.32 13.55
C VAL A 53 -2.06 -10.06 12.83
N LEU A 54 -0.87 -9.54 13.15
CA LEU A 54 -0.30 -8.39 12.46
C LEU A 54 0.03 -8.72 11.00
N LEU A 55 0.57 -9.91 10.73
CA LEU A 55 0.86 -10.36 9.36
C LEU A 55 -0.42 -10.48 8.52
N ALA A 56 -1.50 -11.04 9.09
CA ALA A 56 -2.80 -11.10 8.42
C ALA A 56 -3.36 -9.69 8.15
N SER A 57 -3.21 -8.78 9.11
CA SER A 57 -3.63 -7.38 8.97
C SER A 57 -2.86 -6.67 7.85
N ILE A 58 -1.55 -6.90 7.72
CA ILE A 58 -0.73 -6.41 6.60
C ILE A 58 -1.22 -7.00 5.27
N GLY A 59 -1.57 -8.29 5.26
CA GLY A 59 -2.12 -8.95 4.07
C GLY A 59 -3.46 -8.35 3.63
N ALA A 60 -4.31 -7.95 4.59
CA ALA A 60 -5.65 -7.43 4.35
C ALA A 60 -5.68 -6.00 3.81
N VAL A 61 -4.66 -5.18 4.06
CA VAL A 61 -4.59 -3.80 3.56
C VAL A 61 -4.04 -3.68 2.14
N ALA A 62 -3.43 -4.75 1.60
CA ALA A 62 -2.86 -4.71 0.26
C ALA A 62 -3.95 -4.74 -0.82
N HIS A 63 -4.09 -3.65 -1.56
CA HIS A 63 -5.08 -3.50 -2.62
C HIS A 63 -4.76 -4.28 -3.89
N TYR A 64 -3.47 -4.42 -4.23
CA TYR A 64 -3.05 -5.14 -5.43
C TYR A 64 -2.41 -6.49 -5.10
N ALA A 65 -2.78 -7.51 -5.86
CA ALA A 65 -2.19 -8.84 -5.75
C ALA A 65 -0.91 -8.96 -6.60
N VAL A 66 0.05 -9.78 -6.16
CA VAL A 66 1.20 -10.13 -7.01
C VAL A 66 0.68 -10.91 -8.22
N GLY A 67 1.18 -10.58 -9.41
CA GLY A 67 0.73 -11.08 -10.70
C GLY A 67 -0.35 -10.24 -11.37
N GLN A 68 -1.05 -9.38 -10.60
CA GLN A 68 -2.08 -8.49 -11.13
C GLN A 68 -1.51 -7.51 -12.15
N VAL A 69 -2.25 -7.26 -13.22
CA VAL A 69 -1.98 -6.19 -14.17
C VAL A 69 -2.70 -4.92 -13.71
N VAL A 70 -1.97 -3.83 -13.63
CA VAL A 70 -2.50 -2.49 -13.35
C VAL A 70 -2.24 -1.58 -14.54
N LEU A 71 -3.22 -0.74 -14.87
CA LEU A 71 -3.09 0.29 -15.88
C LEU A 71 -2.60 1.57 -15.21
N VAL A 72 -1.36 1.94 -15.48
CA VAL A 72 -0.75 3.18 -14.98
C VAL A 72 -0.98 4.28 -16.00
N GLN A 73 -1.53 5.41 -15.54
CA GLN A 73 -1.87 6.59 -16.35
C GLN A 73 -2.75 6.23 -17.56
N GLY A 74 -3.67 5.27 -17.40
CA GLY A 74 -4.59 4.84 -18.45
C GLY A 74 -3.97 4.08 -19.63
N ARG A 75 -2.65 4.01 -19.71
CA ARG A 75 -1.94 3.66 -20.96
C ARG A 75 -0.98 2.49 -20.79
N TYR A 76 -0.37 2.36 -19.63
CA TYR A 76 0.73 1.42 -19.44
C TYR A 76 0.28 0.25 -18.56
N ALA A 77 0.06 -0.91 -19.19
CA ALA A 77 -0.17 -2.17 -18.50
C ALA A 77 1.15 -2.66 -17.86
N LEU A 78 1.19 -2.65 -16.54
CA LEU A 78 2.32 -3.13 -15.74
C LEU A 78 1.85 -4.25 -14.83
N HIS A 79 2.69 -5.26 -14.61
CA HIS A 79 2.44 -6.31 -13.64
C HIS A 79 3.01 -5.94 -12.27
N VAL A 80 2.25 -6.23 -11.23
CA VAL A 80 2.76 -6.25 -9.85
C VAL A 80 3.63 -7.49 -9.68
N ILE A 81 4.94 -7.31 -9.59
CA ILE A 81 5.91 -8.40 -9.48
C ILE A 81 6.15 -8.80 -8.03
N HIS A 82 6.13 -7.83 -7.12
CA HIS A 82 6.21 -8.08 -5.69
C HIS A 82 5.44 -7.01 -4.93
N ARG A 83 5.10 -7.34 -3.68
CA ARG A 83 4.58 -6.40 -2.69
C ARG A 83 5.30 -6.62 -1.38
N THR A 84 5.58 -5.54 -0.66
CA THR A 84 6.21 -5.60 0.66
C THR A 84 5.64 -4.51 1.56
N TRP A 85 5.66 -4.73 2.86
CA TRP A 85 5.25 -3.72 3.82
C TRP A 85 6.42 -2.82 4.20
N SER A 86 6.24 -1.51 4.09
CA SER A 86 7.20 -0.52 4.58
C SER A 86 6.90 -0.19 6.04
N PHE A 87 7.60 -0.81 6.99
CA PHE A 87 7.46 -0.51 8.42
C PHE A 87 7.81 0.93 8.78
N ARG A 88 8.57 1.64 7.93
CA ARG A 88 8.90 3.05 8.15
C ARG A 88 7.75 3.97 7.79
N GLN A 89 7.04 3.68 6.69
CA GLN A 89 5.97 4.53 6.18
C GLN A 89 4.58 4.04 6.60
N GLY A 90 4.45 2.80 7.06
CA GLY A 90 3.17 2.21 7.42
C GLY A 90 2.25 1.99 6.22
N THR A 91 2.82 1.61 5.08
CA THR A 91 2.08 1.40 3.83
C THR A 91 2.67 0.23 3.03
N VAL A 92 1.88 -0.29 2.09
CA VAL A 92 2.34 -1.28 1.13
C VAL A 92 3.18 -0.60 0.05
N VAL A 93 4.27 -1.24 -0.33
CA VAL A 93 5.12 -0.86 -1.46
C VAL A 93 5.02 -1.94 -2.52
N TYR A 94 4.69 -1.53 -3.74
CA TYR A 94 4.52 -2.39 -4.88
C TYR A 94 5.69 -2.25 -5.84
N GLY A 95 6.24 -3.37 -6.30
CA GLY A 95 7.20 -3.42 -7.39
C GLY A 95 6.48 -3.74 -8.70
N LEU A 96 6.56 -2.85 -9.68
CA LEU A 96 5.90 -2.95 -10.96
C LEU A 96 6.91 -3.13 -12.09
N ALA A 97 6.60 -4.00 -13.05
CA ALA A 97 7.40 -4.17 -14.27
C ALA A 97 6.52 -4.43 -15.49
N LYS A 98 7.06 -4.18 -16.69
CA LYS A 98 6.40 -4.58 -17.94
C LYS A 98 6.35 -6.11 -18.05
N PRO A 99 5.28 -6.68 -18.63
CA PRO A 99 5.22 -8.11 -18.91
C PRO A 99 6.46 -8.56 -19.72
N GLY A 100 7.13 -9.61 -19.27
CA GLY A 100 8.31 -10.17 -19.97
C GLY A 100 9.61 -9.38 -19.86
N ALA A 101 9.63 -8.23 -19.19
CA ALA A 101 10.84 -7.45 -18.99
C ALA A 101 11.55 -7.83 -17.67
N LYS A 102 12.78 -8.35 -17.75
CA LYS A 102 13.63 -8.60 -16.56
C LYS A 102 14.26 -7.32 -15.99
N MET A 103 14.28 -6.21 -16.74
CA MET A 103 14.80 -4.90 -16.33
C MET A 103 13.71 -3.83 -16.35
N GLY A 104 13.91 -2.76 -15.57
CA GLY A 104 13.01 -1.60 -15.54
C GLY A 104 11.92 -1.66 -14.47
N MET A 105 12.12 -2.47 -13.43
CA MET A 105 11.23 -2.50 -12.27
C MET A 105 11.25 -1.15 -11.55
N LYS A 106 10.07 -0.61 -11.26
CA LYS A 106 9.90 0.58 -10.44
C LYS A 106 9.11 0.24 -9.19
N THR A 107 9.44 0.89 -8.09
CA THR A 107 8.73 0.72 -6.81
C THR A 107 7.87 1.94 -6.53
N TYR A 108 6.68 1.71 -6.01
CA TYR A 108 5.70 2.73 -5.70
C TYR A 108 5.08 2.43 -4.34
N THR A 109 4.86 3.47 -3.53
CA THR A 109 3.96 3.33 -2.38
C THR A 109 2.53 3.10 -2.87
N GLU A 110 1.67 2.57 -2.00
CA GLU A 110 0.27 2.37 -2.31
C GLU A 110 -0.43 3.66 -2.77
N GLU A 111 -0.23 4.76 -2.04
CA GLU A 111 -0.77 6.08 -2.40
C GLU A 111 -0.29 6.56 -3.78
N GLN A 112 1.01 6.42 -4.08
CA GLN A 112 1.56 6.80 -5.38
C GLN A 112 0.95 5.96 -6.50
N LEU A 113 0.80 4.67 -6.28
CA LEU A 113 0.22 3.78 -7.26
C LEU A 113 -1.26 4.10 -7.49
N PHE A 114 -2.01 4.42 -6.42
CA PHE A 114 -3.39 4.89 -6.55
C PHE A 114 -3.50 6.15 -7.37
N GLN A 115 -2.72 7.18 -7.07
CA GLN A 115 -2.71 8.42 -7.87
C GLN A 115 -2.41 8.15 -9.34
N LEU A 116 -1.53 7.19 -9.63
CA LEU A 116 -1.18 6.82 -11.00
C LEU A 116 -2.25 6.00 -11.72
N VAL A 117 -3.04 5.21 -10.99
CA VAL A 117 -4.13 4.39 -11.54
C VAL A 117 -5.42 5.22 -11.68
N GLU A 118 -5.72 6.09 -10.71
CA GLU A 118 -6.93 6.93 -10.66
C GLU A 118 -6.86 8.21 -11.49
N ALA A 119 -5.67 8.63 -11.97
CA ALA A 119 -5.51 9.84 -12.80
C ALA A 119 -6.22 9.78 -14.18
N ASP A 120 -7.16 8.86 -14.38
CA ASP A 120 -7.80 8.53 -15.63
C ASP A 120 -9.34 8.63 -15.59
N ASP A 121 -9.88 9.56 -14.80
CA ASP A 121 -11.27 10.02 -14.94
C ASP A 121 -11.41 11.27 -15.83
N VAL A 122 -10.41 11.55 -16.68
CA VAL A 122 -10.51 12.58 -17.74
C VAL A 122 -10.32 11.94 -19.12
N PRO A 123 -11.41 11.59 -19.82
CA PRO A 123 -11.35 11.14 -21.20
C PRO A 123 -10.77 12.21 -22.12
N PRO A 124 -9.90 11.85 -23.09
CA PRO A 124 -9.48 12.74 -24.15
C PRO A 124 -10.55 12.79 -25.25
N ALA A 125 -11.64 13.51 -25.00
CA ALA A 125 -12.55 13.94 -26.06
C ALA A 125 -13.25 15.23 -25.60
N PHE A 126 -12.70 16.41 -25.92
CA PHE A 126 -13.40 17.69 -26.18
C PHE A 126 -12.54 18.98 -26.17
N GLU A 127 -11.21 18.93 -26.36
CA GLU A 127 -10.45 20.13 -26.82
C GLU A 127 -10.29 20.20 -28.35
N GLY A 128 -11.20 19.57 -29.09
CA GLY A 128 -11.45 19.85 -30.51
C GLY A 128 -12.25 21.15 -30.75
N ARG A 129 -12.21 22.15 -29.86
CA ARG A 129 -12.90 23.44 -30.00
C ARG A 129 -12.09 24.62 -29.48
N ARG A 130 -10.83 24.73 -29.89
CA ARG A 130 -10.11 26.01 -29.88
C ARG A 130 -9.34 26.21 -31.19
N GLY A 131 -10.12 26.41 -32.26
CA GLY A 131 -9.78 27.42 -33.26
C GLY A 131 -8.71 27.10 -34.29
N ALA A 132 -8.66 25.88 -34.83
CA ALA A 132 -8.22 25.74 -36.21
C ALA A 132 -9.42 26.04 -37.12
N LEU A 133 -9.38 27.16 -37.83
CA LEU A 133 -9.99 27.31 -39.17
C LEU A 133 -11.53 27.41 -39.28
N GLU A 134 -12.17 28.39 -38.63
CA GLU A 134 -13.43 28.93 -39.16
C GLU A 134 -13.42 30.47 -39.08
N ASN A 135 -13.55 31.10 -40.26
CA ASN A 135 -13.49 32.53 -40.62
C ASN A 135 -12.05 33.11 -40.71
N GLN A 136 -11.29 33.14 -41.81
CA GLN A 136 -11.58 33.18 -43.26
C GLN A 136 -12.96 33.76 -43.62
N PHE A 137 -13.21 34.99 -43.20
CA PHE A 137 -13.82 36.07 -43.98
C PHE A 137 -13.45 37.40 -43.31
#